data_AF-A0A1Q6UA50-F1
#
_entry.id   AF-A0A1Q6UA50-F1
#
_cell.length_a   1.000
_cell.length_b   1.000
_cell.length_c   1.000
_cell.angle_alpha   90.00
_cell.angle_beta   90.00
_cell.angle_gamma   90.00
#
_symmetry.space_group_name_H-M   'P 1'
#
loop_
_entity.id
_entity.type
_entity.pdbx_description
1 polymer ?
#
loop_
_entity_poly.entity_id
_entity_poly.type
_entity_poly.pdbx_seq_one_letter_code
_entity_poly.pdbx_strand_id
1 'polypeptide(L)'
;MTTILETENKEWGFWGTAKGYLKHKKDMTRLWNETAKLIQRNSGLTPEETQKLMDSRWGRHIADSYMEEIRTNVETFIKIADRRLTKERIIEDYRYYVDETAYQDIIPQKYRDFCKELKALSLKYGIVIQAVGGVRLSTEKFTGYNPDLDSGDLIPEWED
;
A
#
# COMPACT_ATOMS: atom_id res chain seq x y z
N MET A 1 7.41 8.44 -22.24
CA MET A 1 6.33 7.49 -22.57
C MET A 1 6.34 6.40 -21.52
N THR A 2 5.20 6.10 -20.92
CA THR A 2 5.06 5.00 -19.96
C THR A 2 4.92 3.70 -20.74
N THR A 3 5.85 2.77 -20.59
CA THR A 3 5.79 1.45 -21.24
C THR A 3 4.75 0.59 -20.51
N ILE A 4 3.85 -0.04 -21.28
CA ILE A 4 2.81 -0.90 -20.76
C ILE A 4 2.90 -2.22 -21.51
N LEU A 5 3.08 -3.32 -20.78
CA LEU A 5 3.10 -4.66 -21.35
C LEU A 5 1.67 -5.19 -21.48
N GLU A 6 1.43 -6.04 -22.48
CA GLU A 6 0.15 -6.74 -22.61
C GLU A 6 -0.02 -7.77 -21.48
N THR A 7 -1.24 -8.12 -21.10
CA THR A 7 -1.47 -9.23 -20.16
C THR A 7 -0.91 -10.55 -20.71
N GLU A 8 -0.27 -11.34 -19.85
CA GLU A 8 0.08 -12.74 -20.14
C GLU A 8 -1.04 -13.70 -19.71
N ASN A 9 -2.03 -13.20 -18.97
CA ASN A 9 -3.10 -13.98 -18.36
C ASN A 9 -4.50 -13.51 -18.78
N LYS A 10 -4.85 -13.69 -20.07
CA LYS A 10 -6.13 -13.23 -20.64
C LYS A 10 -7.39 -13.87 -20.04
N GLU A 11 -7.25 -15.02 -19.39
CA GLU A 11 -8.35 -15.79 -18.82
C GLU A 11 -8.52 -15.60 -17.31
N TRP A 12 -7.52 -15.01 -16.62
CA TRP A 12 -7.56 -14.79 -15.18
C TRP A 12 -6.91 -13.44 -14.80
N GLY A 13 -6.54 -13.25 -13.52
CA GLY A 13 -6.00 -11.98 -13.04
C GLY A 13 -6.96 -10.80 -13.25
N PHE A 14 -6.41 -9.59 -13.42
CA PHE A 14 -7.22 -8.39 -13.66
C PHE A 14 -7.91 -8.46 -15.02
N TRP A 15 -7.21 -8.87 -16.08
CA TRP A 15 -7.77 -8.86 -17.43
C TRP A 15 -8.95 -9.82 -17.58
N GLY A 16 -8.75 -11.10 -17.25
CA GLY A 16 -9.78 -12.13 -17.39
C GLY A 16 -11.02 -11.81 -16.56
N THR A 17 -10.81 -11.31 -15.34
CA THR A 17 -11.90 -10.97 -14.41
C THR A 17 -12.66 -9.71 -14.85
N ALA A 18 -11.94 -8.60 -15.10
CA ALA A 18 -12.58 -7.32 -15.44
C ALA A 18 -13.31 -7.36 -16.80
N LYS A 19 -12.87 -8.20 -17.74
CA LYS A 19 -13.56 -8.43 -19.01
C LYS A 19 -15.00 -8.92 -18.82
N GLY A 20 -15.30 -9.61 -17.72
CA GLY A 20 -16.65 -10.04 -17.35
C GLY A 20 -17.54 -8.92 -16.82
N TYR A 21 -16.94 -7.80 -16.37
CA TYR A 21 -17.66 -6.67 -15.77
C TYR A 21 -17.84 -5.50 -16.73
N LEU A 22 -16.95 -5.34 -17.71
CA LEU A 22 -17.03 -4.27 -18.69
C LEU A 22 -18.32 -4.34 -19.52
N LYS A 23 -19.00 -3.20 -19.62
CA LYS A 23 -20.16 -3.01 -20.51
C LYS A 23 -19.81 -3.19 -21.98
N HIS A 24 -18.62 -2.74 -22.38
CA HIS A 24 -18.11 -2.88 -23.75
C HIS A 24 -16.72 -3.51 -23.76
N LYS A 25 -16.58 -4.68 -24.38
CA LYS A 25 -15.31 -5.42 -24.42
C LYS A 25 -14.16 -4.65 -25.09
N LYS A 26 -14.46 -3.69 -25.98
CA LYS A 26 -13.47 -2.81 -26.61
C LYS A 26 -12.73 -1.93 -25.61
N ASP A 27 -13.32 -1.68 -24.44
CA ASP A 27 -12.72 -0.84 -23.39
C ASP A 27 -11.70 -1.60 -22.56
N MET A 28 -11.54 -2.92 -22.74
CA MET A 28 -10.63 -3.74 -21.94
C MET A 28 -9.18 -3.30 -22.06
N THR A 29 -8.69 -3.06 -23.29
CA THR A 29 -7.33 -2.56 -23.51
C THR A 29 -7.13 -1.20 -22.83
N ARG A 30 -8.15 -0.34 -22.87
CA ARG A 30 -8.10 0.97 -22.19
C ARG A 30 -8.06 0.80 -20.68
N LEU A 31 -8.92 -0.05 -20.12
CA LEU A 31 -8.95 -0.33 -18.68
C LEU A 31 -7.61 -0.88 -18.20
N TRP A 32 -7.05 -1.87 -18.91
CA TRP A 32 -5.72 -2.41 -18.61
C TRP A 32 -4.66 -1.31 -18.62
N ASN A 33 -4.58 -0.53 -19.70
CA ASN A 33 -3.56 0.50 -19.85
C ASN A 33 -3.66 1.60 -18.79
N GLU A 34 -4.87 2.08 -18.49
CA GLU A 34 -5.05 3.14 -17.48
C GLU A 34 -4.76 2.61 -16.07
N THR A 35 -5.09 1.35 -15.77
CA THR A 35 -4.75 0.73 -14.49
C THR A 35 -3.25 0.56 -14.34
N ALA A 36 -2.56 0.08 -15.39
CA ALA A 36 -1.11 -0.07 -15.38
C ALA A 36 -0.42 1.30 -15.18
N LYS A 37 -0.88 2.35 -15.86
CA LYS A 37 -0.37 3.72 -15.67
C LYS A 37 -0.57 4.21 -14.24
N LEU A 38 -1.75 3.97 -13.66
CA LEU A 38 -2.06 4.36 -12.29
C LEU A 38 -1.10 3.68 -11.30
N ILE A 39 -0.91 2.37 -11.45
CA ILE A 39 0.00 1.59 -10.60
C ILE A 39 1.43 2.16 -10.73
N GLN A 40 1.98 2.22 -11.95
CA GLN A 40 3.34 2.69 -12.18
C GLN A 40 3.55 4.13 -11.66
N ARG A 41 2.57 5.02 -11.86
CA ARG A 41 2.62 6.39 -11.36
C ARG A 41 2.62 6.46 -9.84
N ASN A 42 1.76 5.68 -9.19
CA ASN A 42 1.55 5.78 -7.75
C ASN A 42 2.64 5.04 -6.96
N SER A 43 3.23 3.98 -7.49
CA SER A 43 4.22 3.16 -6.76
C SER A 43 5.64 3.21 -7.29
N GLY A 44 5.82 3.49 -8.59
CA GLY A 44 7.11 3.39 -9.26
C GLY A 44 7.51 1.98 -9.69
N LEU A 45 6.58 1.00 -9.65
CA LEU A 45 6.83 -0.34 -10.18
C LEU A 45 7.23 -0.27 -11.66
N THR A 46 8.11 -1.18 -12.09
CA THR A 46 8.46 -1.34 -13.50
C THR A 46 7.28 -1.88 -14.32
N PRO A 47 7.31 -1.78 -15.67
CA PRO A 47 6.30 -2.39 -16.53
C PRO A 47 6.12 -3.89 -16.28
N GLU A 48 7.21 -4.62 -16.06
CA GLU A 48 7.22 -6.07 -15.81
C GLU A 48 6.58 -6.41 -14.45
N GLU A 49 6.93 -5.66 -13.40
CA GLU A 49 6.34 -5.86 -12.07
C GLU A 49 4.85 -5.50 -12.05
N THR A 50 4.48 -4.42 -12.76
CA THR A 50 3.08 -4.02 -12.89
C THR A 50 2.26 -5.09 -13.59
N GLN A 51 2.77 -5.64 -14.71
CA GLN A 51 2.13 -6.73 -15.44
C GLN A 51 1.97 -7.96 -14.54
N LYS A 52 3.04 -8.39 -13.85
CA LYS A 52 3.00 -9.51 -12.90
C LYS A 52 1.95 -9.30 -11.81
N LEU A 53 1.89 -8.12 -11.21
CA LEU A 53 0.90 -7.79 -10.19
C LEU A 53 -0.52 -7.88 -10.73
N MET A 54 -0.77 -7.28 -11.89
CA MET A 54 -2.09 -7.27 -12.54
C MET A 54 -2.52 -8.67 -13.02
N ASP A 55 -1.59 -9.53 -13.43
CA ASP A 55 -1.87 -10.90 -13.87
C ASP A 55 -1.97 -11.90 -12.68
N SER A 56 -1.61 -11.47 -11.47
CA SER A 56 -1.69 -12.27 -10.25
C SER A 56 -3.11 -12.34 -9.66
N ARG A 57 -3.23 -13.05 -8.52
CA ARG A 57 -4.45 -13.08 -7.71
C ARG A 57 -4.87 -11.67 -7.24
N TRP A 58 -3.93 -10.75 -7.06
CA TRP A 58 -4.24 -9.35 -6.76
C TRP A 58 -5.16 -8.74 -7.81
N GLY A 59 -4.82 -8.90 -9.09
CA GLY A 59 -5.57 -8.32 -10.19
C GLY A 59 -7.03 -8.78 -10.22
N ARG A 60 -7.27 -10.08 -9.96
CA ARG A 60 -8.64 -10.58 -9.80
C ARG A 60 -9.36 -9.89 -8.65
N HIS A 61 -8.73 -9.82 -7.48
CA HIS A 61 -9.35 -9.21 -6.29
C HIS A 61 -9.68 -7.73 -6.49
N ILE A 62 -8.83 -6.98 -7.19
CA ILE A 62 -9.11 -5.60 -7.55
C ILE A 62 -10.28 -5.52 -8.53
N ALA A 63 -10.30 -6.35 -9.57
CA ALA A 63 -11.42 -6.37 -10.51
C ALA A 63 -12.75 -6.69 -9.79
N ASP A 64 -12.75 -7.65 -8.86
CA ASP A 64 -13.93 -8.01 -8.06
C ASP A 64 -14.34 -6.88 -7.10
N SER A 65 -13.38 -6.26 -6.42
CA SER A 65 -13.63 -5.20 -5.42
C SER A 65 -14.17 -3.91 -6.03
N TYR A 66 -13.90 -3.65 -7.30
CA TYR A 66 -14.36 -2.48 -8.05
C TYR A 66 -15.32 -2.84 -9.20
N MET A 67 -16.01 -3.97 -9.08
CA MET A 67 -16.91 -4.48 -10.13
C MET A 67 -17.93 -3.42 -10.58
N GLU A 68 -18.54 -2.69 -9.64
CA GLU A 68 -19.58 -1.69 -9.95
C GLU A 68 -19.01 -0.47 -10.67
N GLU A 69 -17.83 0.00 -10.27
CA GLU A 69 -17.14 1.10 -10.93
C GLU A 69 -16.70 0.69 -12.36
N ILE A 70 -16.18 -0.53 -12.53
CA ILE A 70 -15.79 -1.07 -13.84
C ILE A 70 -17.01 -1.23 -14.75
N ARG A 71 -18.15 -1.69 -14.22
CA ARG A 71 -19.43 -1.76 -14.95
C ARG A 71 -19.91 -0.40 -15.44
N THR A 72 -19.65 0.65 -14.65
CA THR A 72 -20.05 2.02 -14.96
C THR A 72 -19.25 2.58 -16.14
N ASN A 73 -17.92 2.68 -15.99
CA ASN A 73 -16.95 3.00 -17.05
C ASN A 73 -15.52 3.04 -16.49
N VAL A 74 -14.53 3.06 -17.40
CA VAL A 74 -13.10 3.12 -17.05
C VAL A 74 -12.77 4.36 -16.21
N GLU A 75 -13.33 5.52 -16.53
CA GLU A 75 -13.04 6.79 -15.85
C GLU A 75 -13.48 6.76 -14.38
N THR A 76 -14.64 6.18 -14.10
CA THR A 76 -15.18 6.03 -12.74
C THR A 76 -14.29 5.12 -11.91
N PHE A 77 -13.92 3.96 -12.47
CA PHE A 77 -12.97 3.05 -11.84
C PHE A 77 -11.65 3.74 -11.53
N ILE A 78 -11.00 4.36 -12.53
CA ILE A 78 -9.69 5.00 -12.35
C ILE A 78 -9.74 6.10 -11.29
N LYS A 79 -10.80 6.94 -11.28
CA LYS A 79 -10.97 8.00 -10.28
C LYS A 79 -11.07 7.47 -8.85
N ILE A 80 -11.78 6.36 -8.63
CA ILE A 80 -11.94 5.78 -7.30
C ILE A 80 -10.69 4.99 -6.89
N ALA A 81 -10.12 4.21 -7.81
CA ALA A 81 -8.91 3.44 -7.59
C ALA A 81 -7.73 4.35 -7.22
N ASP A 82 -7.57 5.50 -7.87
CA ASP A 82 -6.46 6.43 -7.61
C ASP A 82 -6.47 6.98 -6.18
N ARG A 83 -7.66 7.17 -5.60
CA ARG A 83 -7.82 7.61 -4.21
C ARG A 83 -7.48 6.53 -3.19
N ARG A 84 -7.51 5.26 -3.59
CA ARG A 84 -7.45 4.10 -2.68
C ARG A 84 -6.19 3.25 -2.85
N LEU A 85 -5.56 3.29 -4.01
CA LEU A 85 -4.33 2.57 -4.34
C LEU A 85 -3.14 3.52 -4.17
N THR A 86 -2.76 3.75 -2.91
CA THR A 86 -1.56 4.52 -2.55
C THR A 86 -0.30 3.70 -2.83
N LYS A 87 0.86 4.38 -2.80
CA LYS A 87 2.17 3.72 -2.95
C LYS A 87 2.33 2.57 -1.97
N GLU A 88 2.12 2.84 -0.68
CA GLU A 88 2.34 1.91 0.42
C GLU A 88 1.49 0.65 0.22
N ARG A 89 0.19 0.84 -0.07
CA ARG A 89 -0.72 -0.25 -0.35
C ARG A 89 -0.31 -1.09 -1.56
N ILE A 90 0.06 -0.45 -2.68
CA ILE A 90 0.48 -1.17 -3.88
C ILE A 90 1.75 -1.99 -3.60
N ILE A 91 2.70 -1.46 -2.83
CA ILE A 91 3.93 -2.17 -2.48
C ILE A 91 3.65 -3.34 -1.52
N GLU A 92 2.80 -3.14 -0.50
CA GLU A 92 2.36 -4.22 0.39
C GLU A 92 1.65 -5.34 -0.39
N ASP A 93 0.74 -4.97 -1.30
CA ASP A 93 0.05 -5.89 -2.18
C ASP A 93 1.03 -6.63 -3.09
N TYR A 94 2.01 -5.93 -3.67
CA TYR A 94 3.07 -6.56 -4.49
C TYR A 94 3.85 -7.60 -3.68
N ARG A 95 4.24 -7.26 -2.44
CA ARG A 95 4.93 -8.20 -1.57
C ARG A 95 4.10 -9.44 -1.27
N TYR A 96 2.81 -9.24 -0.98
CA TYR A 96 1.92 -10.34 -0.63
C TYR A 96 1.58 -11.26 -1.81
N TYR A 97 1.34 -10.70 -3.00
CA TYR A 97 0.84 -11.45 -4.15
C TYR A 97 1.91 -11.89 -5.16
N VAL A 98 3.10 -11.27 -5.14
CA VAL A 98 4.14 -11.49 -6.17
C VAL A 98 5.48 -11.89 -5.56
N ASP A 99 6.04 -11.09 -4.65
CA ASP A 99 7.38 -11.33 -4.08
C ASP A 99 7.53 -10.70 -2.68
N GLU A 100 7.47 -11.55 -1.64
CA GLU A 100 7.56 -11.14 -0.24
C GLU A 100 8.87 -10.43 0.14
N THR A 101 9.91 -10.59 -0.67
CA THR A 101 11.23 -9.98 -0.46
C THR A 101 11.42 -8.66 -1.20
N ALA A 102 10.50 -8.30 -2.09
CA ALA A 102 10.60 -7.08 -2.88
C ALA A 102 10.36 -5.82 -2.04
N TYR A 103 11.04 -4.74 -2.41
CA TYR A 103 10.88 -3.42 -1.80
C TYR A 103 11.07 -3.34 -0.30
N GLN A 104 11.66 -4.34 0.37
CA GLN A 104 11.73 -4.42 1.83
C GLN A 104 12.01 -3.07 2.48
N ASP A 105 11.19 -2.71 3.46
CA ASP A 105 11.43 -1.53 4.25
C ASP A 105 12.77 -1.74 4.94
N ILE A 106 13.78 -0.97 4.51
CA ILE A 106 15.07 -0.96 5.16
C ILE A 106 14.80 -0.33 6.53
N ILE A 107 14.50 -1.18 7.51
CA ILE A 107 14.37 -0.77 8.91
C ILE A 107 15.68 -0.02 9.21
N PRO A 108 15.61 1.31 9.44
CA PRO A 108 16.82 2.10 9.57
C PRO A 108 17.67 1.52 10.70
N GLN A 109 18.99 1.53 10.54
CA GLN A 109 19.89 1.05 11.59
C GLN A 109 19.56 1.73 12.94
N LYS A 110 19.23 3.04 12.89
CA LYS A 110 18.75 3.82 14.04
C LYS A 110 17.54 3.20 14.76
N TYR A 111 16.57 2.65 14.04
CA TYR A 111 15.42 1.98 14.67
C TYR A 111 15.84 0.66 15.32
N ARG A 112 16.75 -0.09 14.68
CA ARG A 112 17.31 -1.32 15.28
C ARG A 112 18.10 -1.02 16.55
N ASP A 113 18.90 0.05 16.53
CA ASP A 113 19.66 0.54 17.66
C ASP A 113 18.73 0.99 18.79
N PHE A 114 17.69 1.77 18.47
CA PHE A 114 16.63 2.16 19.41
C PHE A 114 15.99 0.95 20.10
N CYS A 115 15.54 -0.06 19.34
CA CYS A 115 14.95 -1.28 19.91
C CYS A 115 15.94 -2.02 20.82
N LYS A 116 17.24 -2.03 20.47
CA LYS A 116 18.29 -2.67 21.27
C LYS A 116 18.52 -1.95 22.60
N GLU A 117 18.58 -0.62 22.57
CA GLU A 117 18.71 0.22 23.77
C GLU A 117 17.48 0.11 24.67
N LEU A 118 16.29 0.16 24.07
CA LEU A 118 15.01 0.04 24.76
C LEU A 118 14.88 -1.32 25.47
N LYS A 119 15.33 -2.40 24.83
CA LYS A 119 15.42 -3.72 25.46
C LYS A 119 16.35 -3.73 26.67
N ALA A 120 17.53 -3.10 26.56
CA ALA A 120 18.48 -3.02 27.66
C ALA A 120 17.91 -2.25 28.86
N LEU A 121 17.22 -1.13 28.60
CA LEU A 121 16.54 -0.34 29.63
C LEU A 121 15.39 -1.13 30.28
N SER A 122 14.56 -1.79 29.47
CA SER A 122 13.44 -2.61 29.96
C SER A 122 13.92 -3.73 30.89
N LEU A 123 15.02 -4.42 30.54
CA LEU A 123 15.63 -5.44 31.38
C LEU A 123 16.27 -4.89 32.64
N LYS A 124 16.95 -3.73 32.55
CA LYS A 124 17.66 -3.13 33.70
C LYS A 124 16.70 -2.62 34.76
N TYR A 125 15.57 -2.04 34.35
CA TYR A 125 14.66 -1.33 35.24
C TYR A 125 13.30 -2.03 35.40
N GLY A 126 13.07 -3.17 34.76
CA GLY A 126 11.81 -3.91 34.83
C GLY A 126 10.64 -3.19 34.15
N ILE A 127 10.92 -2.36 33.14
CA ILE A 127 9.90 -1.55 32.45
C ILE A 127 9.18 -2.41 31.41
N VAL A 128 7.86 -2.35 31.38
CA VAL A 128 7.00 -2.93 30.33
C VAL A 128 6.39 -1.78 29.55
N ILE A 129 6.50 -1.84 28.21
CA ILE A 129 5.98 -0.80 27.33
C ILE A 129 4.64 -1.26 26.79
N GLN A 130 3.59 -0.52 27.13
CA GLN A 130 2.26 -0.70 26.56
C GLN A 130 1.98 0.47 25.64
N ALA A 131 1.58 0.18 24.40
CA ALA A 131 0.99 1.20 23.54
C ALA A 131 -0.47 1.41 23.98
N VAL A 132 -0.77 2.58 24.55
CA VAL A 132 -2.12 2.97 24.96
C VAL A 132 -2.53 4.20 24.14
N GLY A 133 -3.53 4.07 23.27
CA GLY A 133 -4.09 5.18 22.50
C GLY A 133 -4.32 4.89 21.01
N GLY A 134 -5.00 5.82 20.33
CA GLY A 134 -5.29 5.74 18.89
C GLY A 134 -4.06 6.04 18.03
N VAL A 135 -3.95 5.34 16.89
CA VAL A 135 -2.85 5.53 15.93
C VAL A 135 -3.01 6.86 15.20
N ARG A 136 -2.09 7.81 15.41
CA ARG A 136 -1.92 8.96 14.51
C ARG A 136 -0.92 8.60 13.42
N LEU A 137 -1.32 8.79 12.17
CA LEU A 137 -0.54 8.43 10.99
C LEU A 137 0.38 9.57 10.49
N SER A 138 0.33 10.74 11.12
CA SER A 138 1.15 11.90 10.77
C SER A 138 1.94 12.40 11.98
N THR A 139 3.22 12.73 11.75
CA THR A 139 4.12 13.40 12.71
C THR A 139 4.24 14.89 12.43
N GLU A 140 3.40 15.44 11.54
CA GLU A 140 3.37 16.88 11.27
C GLU A 140 3.03 17.63 12.57
N LYS A 141 3.84 18.66 12.89
CA LYS A 141 3.80 19.41 14.16
C LYS A 141 4.13 18.62 15.43
N PHE A 142 4.61 17.37 15.35
CA PHE A 142 5.05 16.62 16.54
C PHE A 142 6.34 17.21 17.10
N THR A 143 6.34 17.63 18.36
CA THR A 143 7.51 18.26 18.99
C THR A 143 8.27 17.33 19.92
N GLY A 144 7.60 16.33 20.52
CA GLY A 144 8.23 15.37 21.41
C GLY A 144 7.27 14.75 22.41
N TYR A 145 7.81 14.20 23.49
CA TYR A 145 7.02 13.69 24.61
C TYR A 145 7.36 14.49 25.87
N ASN A 146 6.33 14.91 26.59
CA ASN A 146 6.47 15.44 27.94
C ASN A 146 6.41 14.26 28.94
N PRO A 147 7.44 14.07 29.78
CA PRO A 147 7.38 13.08 30.83
C PRO A 147 6.51 13.60 31.98
N ASP A 148 5.32 13.01 32.15
CA ASP A 148 4.60 13.11 33.42
C ASP A 148 5.25 12.14 34.40
N LEU A 149 6.15 12.65 35.23
CA LEU A 149 6.91 11.84 36.19
C LEU A 149 6.04 11.30 37.33
N ASP A 150 4.84 11.85 37.54
CA ASP A 150 3.93 11.42 38.60
C ASP A 150 3.06 10.24 38.15
N SER A 151 2.59 10.23 36.89
CA SER A 151 1.85 9.09 36.33
C SER A 151 2.75 8.04 35.66
N GLY A 152 3.96 8.43 35.27
CA GLY A 152 4.87 7.60 34.46
C GLY A 152 4.51 7.59 32.96
N ASP A 153 3.56 8.43 32.55
CA ASP A 153 3.13 8.50 31.15
C ASP A 153 4.04 9.42 30.32
N LEU A 154 4.17 9.07 29.05
CA LEU A 154 4.78 9.92 28.03
C LEU A 154 3.65 10.55 27.20
N ILE A 155 3.39 11.83 27.44
CA ILE A 155 2.31 12.56 26.76
C ILE A 155 2.89 13.23 25.50
N PRO A 156 2.36 12.97 24.30
CA PRO A 156 2.87 13.58 23.07
C PRO A 156 2.54 15.09 23.02
N GLU A 157 3.54 15.90 22.72
CA GLU A 157 3.40 17.35 22.50
C GLU A 157 3.37 17.69 21.00
N TRP A 158 2.59 18.72 20.67
CA TRP A 158 2.39 19.19 19.30
C TRP A 158 2.44 20.72 19.27
N GLU A 159 2.91 21.30 18.16
CA GLU A 159 2.71 22.74 17.91
C GLU A 159 1.22 23.02 17.66
N ASP A 160 0.72 24.13 18.20
CA ASP A 160 -0.64 24.62 17.92
C ASP A 160 -0.85 24.96 16.42
#